data_AF-A0A7J7PEZ6-F1
#
_entry.id   AF-A0A7J7PEZ6-F1
#
_cell.length_a   1.000
_cell.length_b   1.000
_cell.length_c   1.000
_cell.angle_alpha   90.00
_cell.angle_beta   90.00
_cell.angle_gamma   90.00
#
_symmetry.space_group_name_H-M   'P 1'
#
loop_
_entity.id
_entity.type
_entity.pdbx_description
1 polymer ?
#
loop_
_entity_poly.entity_id
_entity_poly.type
_entity_poly.pdbx_seq_one_letter_code
_entity_poly.pdbx_strand_id
1 'polypeptide(L)'
;MSQSREKLEPPALSPLERQLLLNAPSQTSRPNIGTLPPSSVLSKVRSFLPQMQQANEQLEQQLQSCDPSVVDIEHIPEGADAGGPVIQMDLACGLLDLKDDAALAAAQRAIAAGAAMRMRQMRMAAAAAVAQWIG
;
A
#
# COMPACT_ATOMS: atom_id res chain seq x y z
N MET A 1 36.36 61.28 -20.47
CA MET A 1 36.24 60.50 -21.72
C MET A 1 35.27 59.36 -21.45
N SER A 2 34.00 59.49 -21.85
CA SER A 2 32.96 58.49 -21.57
C SER A 2 32.56 57.88 -22.90
N GLN A 3 32.95 56.63 -23.12
CA GLN A 3 32.63 55.90 -24.36
C GLN A 3 31.16 55.49 -24.34
N SER A 4 30.41 55.96 -25.33
CA SER A 4 29.04 55.54 -25.59
C SER A 4 29.00 54.03 -25.82
N ARG A 5 28.20 53.31 -25.04
CA ARG A 5 27.91 51.89 -25.30
C ARG A 5 27.20 51.78 -26.64
N GLU A 6 27.94 51.35 -27.66
CA GLU A 6 27.42 51.01 -28.97
C GLU A 6 26.41 49.86 -28.81
N LYS A 7 25.15 50.10 -29.22
CA LYS A 7 24.12 49.05 -29.21
C LYS A 7 24.50 48.01 -30.26
N LEU A 8 24.83 46.80 -29.81
CA LEU A 8 24.95 45.63 -30.68
C LEU A 8 23.55 45.28 -31.20
N GLU A 9 23.22 45.76 -32.39
CA GLU A 9 22.05 45.28 -33.13
C GLU A 9 22.30 43.80 -33.51
N PRO A 10 21.35 42.89 -33.25
CA PRO A 10 21.54 41.49 -33.61
C PRO A 10 21.66 41.36 -35.14
N PRO A 11 22.52 40.45 -35.64
CA PRO A 11 22.66 40.24 -37.08
C PRO A 11 21.30 39.87 -37.68
N ALA A 12 20.92 40.58 -38.74
CA ALA A 12 19.67 40.34 -39.45
C ALA A 12 19.72 38.93 -40.04
N LEU A 13 19.02 37.99 -39.39
CA LEU A 13 18.94 36.60 -39.83
C LEU A 13 18.41 36.54 -41.26
N SER A 14 19.10 35.75 -42.09
CA SER A 14 18.72 35.49 -43.46
C SER A 14 17.35 34.78 -43.52
N PRO A 15 16.63 34.89 -44.66
CA PRO A 15 15.32 34.24 -44.80
C PRO A 15 15.37 32.73 -44.58
N LEU A 16 16.49 32.11 -44.96
CA LEU A 16 16.74 30.67 -44.87
C LEU A 16 16.97 30.23 -43.41
N GLU A 17 17.70 31.01 -42.62
CA GLU A 17 17.89 30.76 -41.19
C GLU A 17 16.58 30.86 -40.41
N ARG A 18 15.68 31.76 -40.82
CA ARG A 18 14.33 31.87 -40.24
C ARG A 18 13.46 30.65 -40.54
N GLN A 19 13.61 30.05 -41.73
CA GLN A 19 12.88 28.84 -42.12
C GLN A 19 13.44 27.57 -41.50
N LEU A 20 14.75 27.54 -41.17
CA LEU A 20 15.39 26.41 -40.48
C LEU A 20 15.05 26.34 -38.98
N LEU A 21 14.52 27.42 -38.40
CA LEU A 21 13.90 27.43 -37.06
C LEU A 21 12.52 26.77 -37.08
N LEU A 22 12.45 25.53 -37.59
CA LEU A 22 11.25 24.68 -37.77
C LEU A 22 10.45 24.38 -36.49
N ASN A 23 10.80 25.00 -35.36
CA ASN A 23 9.99 25.02 -34.15
C ASN A 23 10.42 26.20 -33.26
N ALA A 24 10.44 27.42 -33.79
CA ALA A 24 10.39 28.58 -32.90
C ALA A 24 9.00 28.57 -32.24
N PRO A 25 8.84 28.22 -30.95
CA PRO A 25 7.57 28.46 -30.30
C PRO A 25 7.29 29.95 -30.46
N SER A 26 6.10 30.33 -30.90
CA SER A 26 5.64 31.70 -30.79
C SER A 26 5.86 32.15 -29.35
N GLN A 27 6.90 32.93 -29.08
CA GLN A 27 7.34 33.29 -27.72
C GLN A 27 6.43 34.36 -27.09
N THR A 28 5.11 34.22 -27.17
CA THR A 28 4.18 35.22 -26.61
C THR A 28 3.14 34.66 -25.67
N SER A 29 2.90 33.35 -25.60
CA SER A 29 2.08 32.80 -24.50
C SER A 29 2.99 32.43 -23.34
N ARG A 30 2.96 33.22 -22.26
CA ARG A 30 3.54 32.81 -20.98
C ARG A 30 3.02 31.41 -20.63
N PRO A 31 3.88 30.49 -20.14
CA PRO A 31 3.39 29.21 -19.63
C PRO A 31 2.33 29.48 -18.56
N ASN A 32 1.24 28.71 -18.59
CA ASN A 32 0.18 28.83 -17.61
C ASN A 32 0.67 28.23 -16.27
N ILE A 33 1.30 29.06 -15.43
CA ILE A 33 1.72 28.71 -14.06
C ILE A 33 0.55 28.97 -13.08
N GLY A 34 -0.63 28.51 -13.46
CA GLY A 34 -1.84 28.61 -12.64
C GLY A 34 -1.84 27.58 -11.51
N THR A 35 -2.68 27.82 -10.50
CA THR A 35 -2.94 26.83 -9.46
C THR A 35 -3.59 25.59 -10.06
N LEU A 36 -3.04 24.41 -9.77
CA LEU A 36 -3.63 23.15 -10.20
C LEU A 36 -5.04 22.98 -9.60
N PRO A 37 -5.96 22.33 -10.34
CA PRO A 37 -7.27 22.01 -9.78
C PRO A 37 -7.14 21.09 -8.56
N PRO A 38 -8.04 21.21 -7.57
CA PRO A 38 -8.00 20.38 -6.38
C PRO A 38 -8.08 18.90 -6.77
N SER A 39 -7.18 18.06 -6.25
CA SER A 39 -7.18 16.65 -6.61
C SER A 39 -8.30 15.90 -5.89
N SER A 40 -9.00 15.03 -6.63
CA SER A 40 -10.05 14.17 -6.07
C SER A 40 -9.51 13.30 -4.93
N VAL A 41 -8.28 12.81 -5.06
CA VAL A 41 -7.61 12.00 -4.03
C VAL A 41 -7.39 12.81 -2.75
N LEU A 42 -6.82 14.02 -2.84
CA LEU A 42 -6.59 14.84 -1.64
C LEU A 42 -7.90 15.27 -0.98
N SER A 43 -8.96 15.48 -1.76
CA SER A 43 -10.29 15.75 -1.20
C SER A 43 -10.81 14.55 -0.39
N LYS A 44 -10.68 13.33 -0.92
CA LYS A 44 -11.07 12.10 -0.19
C LYS A 44 -10.25 11.91 1.08
N VAL A 45 -8.93 12.08 1.00
CA VAL A 45 -8.04 11.98 2.16
C VAL A 45 -8.45 12.99 3.23
N ARG A 46 -8.69 14.25 2.85
CA ARG A 46 -9.13 15.30 3.78
C ARG A 46 -10.46 14.96 4.46
N SER A 47 -11.38 14.30 3.77
CA SER A 47 -12.65 13.86 4.35
C SER A 47 -12.54 12.61 5.23
N PHE A 48 -11.55 11.74 4.95
CA PHE A 48 -11.41 10.44 5.58
C PHE A 48 -10.63 10.49 6.89
N LEU A 49 -9.55 11.28 6.95
CA LEU A 49 -8.68 11.33 8.14
C LEU A 49 -9.42 11.72 9.44
N PRO A 50 -10.35 12.70 9.45
CA PRO A 50 -11.12 13.00 10.65
C PRO A 50 -12.02 11.84 11.12
N GLN A 51 -12.60 11.09 10.18
CA GLN A 51 -13.45 9.92 10.49
C GLN A 51 -12.61 8.79 11.09
N MET A 52 -11.42 8.54 10.54
CA MET A 52 -10.49 7.57 11.09
C MET A 52 -10.05 7.96 12.50
N GLN A 53 -9.71 9.24 12.72
CA GLN A 53 -9.32 9.71 14.04
C GLN A 53 -10.45 9.46 15.06
N GLN A 54 -11.67 9.85 14.72
CA GLN A 54 -12.83 9.63 15.59
C GLN A 54 -13.05 8.14 15.90
N ALA A 55 -12.90 7.25 14.90
CA ALA A 55 -13.03 5.81 15.10
C ALA A 55 -11.91 5.26 16.00
N ASN A 56 -10.67 5.75 15.85
CA ASN A 56 -9.55 5.36 16.70
C ASN A 56 -9.77 5.80 18.16
N GLU A 57 -10.24 7.03 18.38
CA GLU A 57 -10.56 7.53 19.73
C GLU A 57 -11.68 6.70 20.39
N GLN A 58 -12.69 6.29 19.62
CA GLN A 58 -13.73 5.38 20.10
C GLN A 58 -13.18 3.99 20.45
N LEU A 59 -12.28 3.45 19.62
CA LEU A 59 -11.61 2.18 19.88
C LEU A 59 -10.78 2.26 21.17
N GLU A 60 -10.02 3.34 21.37
CA GLU A 60 -9.25 3.56 22.59
C GLU A 60 -10.13 3.61 23.85
N GLN A 61 -11.29 4.27 23.77
CA GLN A 61 -12.26 4.27 24.87
C GLN A 61 -12.82 2.87 25.14
N GLN A 62 -13.15 2.11 24.08
CA GLN A 62 -13.62 0.73 24.21
C GLN A 62 -12.56 -0.18 24.85
N LEU A 63 -11.30 -0.02 24.49
CA LEU A 63 -10.18 -0.76 25.08
C LEU A 63 -10.05 -0.53 26.60
N GLN A 64 -10.43 0.66 27.09
CA GLN A 64 -10.41 0.96 28.52
C GLN A 64 -11.61 0.38 29.27
N SER A 65 -12.75 0.20 28.60
CA SER A 65 -14.01 -0.22 29.24
C SER A 65 -14.39 -1.68 29.03
N CYS A 66 -13.89 -2.31 27.96
CA CYS A 66 -14.28 -3.65 27.53
C CYS A 66 -13.14 -4.65 27.74
N ASP A 67 -13.53 -5.93 27.75
CA ASP A 67 -12.58 -7.04 27.77
C ASP A 67 -11.74 -7.03 26.46
N PRO A 68 -10.40 -7.20 26.53
CA PRO A 68 -9.53 -7.27 25.36
C PRO A 68 -9.95 -8.32 24.31
N SER A 69 -10.66 -9.37 24.72
CA SER A 69 -11.20 -10.39 23.81
C SER A 69 -12.24 -9.88 22.81
N VAL A 70 -12.86 -8.72 23.05
CA VAL A 70 -13.87 -8.13 22.16
C VAL A 70 -13.25 -7.44 20.95
N VAL A 71 -12.04 -6.91 21.11
CA VAL A 71 -11.30 -6.16 20.09
C VAL A 71 -10.23 -6.99 19.40
N ASP A 72 -9.86 -8.14 19.98
CA ASP A 72 -8.86 -9.03 19.44
C ASP A 72 -9.41 -9.76 18.22
N ILE A 73 -8.81 -9.48 17.06
CA ILE A 73 -9.22 -10.04 15.77
C ILE A 73 -8.90 -11.54 15.66
N GLU A 74 -7.99 -12.05 16.49
CA GLU A 74 -7.61 -13.47 16.52
C GLU A 74 -8.36 -14.23 17.63
N HIS A 75 -9.17 -13.55 18.43
CA HIS A 75 -9.93 -14.20 19.50
C HIS A 75 -11.10 -14.99 18.91
N ILE A 76 -11.01 -16.31 19.04
CA ILE A 76 -12.11 -17.23 18.72
C ILE A 76 -12.82 -17.58 20.04
N PRO A 77 -14.11 -17.24 20.19
CA PRO A 77 -14.83 -17.55 21.41
C PRO A 77 -14.92 -19.05 21.64
N GLU A 78 -14.82 -19.47 22.90
CA GLU A 78 -14.83 -20.88 23.30
C GLU A 78 -16.03 -21.62 22.69
N GLY A 79 -15.75 -22.68 21.92
CA GLY A 79 -16.77 -23.49 21.24
C GLY A 79 -17.11 -23.07 19.81
N ALA A 80 -16.63 -21.91 19.32
CA ALA A 80 -16.82 -21.51 17.92
C ALA A 80 -15.92 -22.29 16.94
N ASP A 81 -14.80 -22.86 17.42
CA ASP A 81 -13.89 -23.71 16.64
C ASP A 81 -14.55 -24.99 16.09
N ALA A 82 -15.64 -25.44 16.72
CA ALA A 82 -16.30 -26.71 16.41
C ALA A 82 -17.56 -26.58 15.55
N GLY A 83 -17.89 -25.38 15.04
CA GLY A 83 -19.10 -25.20 14.24
C GLY A 83 -19.47 -23.77 13.85
N GLY A 84 -18.61 -22.78 14.11
CA GLY A 84 -18.83 -21.41 13.65
C GLY A 84 -18.79 -21.29 12.12
N PRO A 85 -19.40 -20.23 11.54
CA PRO A 85 -19.32 -19.97 10.12
C PRO A 85 -17.86 -19.71 9.71
N VAL A 86 -17.30 -20.62 8.93
CA VAL A 86 -15.95 -20.48 8.36
C VAL A 86 -16.03 -19.95 6.93
N ILE A 87 -15.15 -19.03 6.58
CA ILE A 87 -14.97 -18.60 5.19
C ILE A 87 -13.98 -19.57 4.55
N GLN A 88 -14.50 -20.52 3.76
CA GLN A 88 -13.65 -21.33 2.89
C GLN A 88 -13.06 -20.43 1.81
N MET A 89 -11.74 -20.40 1.72
CA MET A 89 -11.02 -19.59 0.76
C MET A 89 -10.32 -20.52 -0.24
N ASP A 90 -10.83 -20.58 -1.46
CA ASP A 90 -10.17 -21.28 -2.57
C ASP A 90 -9.07 -20.38 -3.13
N LEU A 91 -7.92 -20.37 -2.45
CA LEU A 91 -6.74 -19.62 -2.87
C LEU A 91 -6.14 -20.26 -4.12
N ALA A 92 -6.15 -19.54 -5.24
CA ALA A 92 -5.40 -19.92 -6.43
C ALA A 92 -3.90 -19.80 -6.12
N CYS A 93 -3.27 -20.91 -5.75
CA CYS A 93 -1.82 -21.02 -5.68
C CYS A 93 -1.27 -20.90 -7.12
N GLY A 94 -0.72 -19.74 -7.47
CA GLY A 94 -0.05 -19.55 -8.76
C GLY A 94 1.13 -20.53 -8.93
N LEU A 95 1.42 -20.92 -10.17
CA LEU A 95 2.68 -21.57 -10.50
C LEU A 95 3.82 -20.56 -10.29
N LEU A 96 4.62 -20.78 -9.25
CA LEU A 96 5.91 -20.10 -9.14
C LEU A 96 6.90 -20.83 -10.05
N ASP A 97 7.31 -20.16 -11.13
CA ASP A 97 8.45 -20.60 -11.93
C ASP A 97 9.74 -20.28 -11.17
N LEU A 98 10.23 -21.25 -10.41
CA LEU A 98 11.45 -21.14 -9.62
C LEU A 98 12.63 -21.45 -10.53
N LYS A 99 13.36 -20.40 -10.92
CA LYS A 99 14.46 -20.49 -11.89
C LYS A 99 15.69 -21.25 -11.40
N ASP A 100 15.83 -21.43 -10.07
CA ASP A 100 17.01 -22.00 -9.45
C ASP A 100 16.64 -23.08 -8.41
N ASP A 101 17.44 -24.15 -8.32
CA ASP A 101 17.26 -25.26 -7.37
C ASP A 101 17.28 -24.80 -5.91
N ALA A 102 18.05 -23.75 -5.61
CA ALA A 102 18.09 -23.15 -4.28
C ALA A 102 16.73 -22.53 -3.90
N ALA A 103 16.04 -21.90 -4.86
CA ALA A 103 14.73 -21.32 -4.67
C ALA A 103 13.65 -22.41 -4.49
N LEU A 104 13.76 -23.51 -5.24
CA LEU A 104 12.91 -24.69 -5.07
C LEU A 104 13.05 -25.32 -3.68
N ALA A 105 14.28 -25.54 -3.23
CA ALA A 105 14.55 -26.12 -1.92
C ALA A 105 14.09 -25.20 -0.76
N ALA A 106 14.21 -23.88 -0.93
CA ALA A 106 13.70 -22.92 0.04
C ALA A 106 12.16 -22.93 0.11
N ALA A 107 11.48 -22.96 -1.04
CA ALA A 107 10.02 -23.04 -1.12
C ALA A 107 9.49 -24.33 -0.47
N GLN A 108 10.11 -25.48 -0.77
CA GLN A 108 9.75 -26.77 -0.17
C GLN A 108 9.91 -26.77 1.35
N ARG A 109 11.01 -26.18 1.86
CA ARG A 109 11.22 -26.02 3.31
C ARG A 109 10.15 -25.15 3.96
N ALA A 110 9.76 -24.05 3.32
CA ALA A 110 8.71 -23.17 3.83
C ALA A 110 7.35 -23.86 3.90
N ILE A 111 6.99 -24.64 2.87
CA ILE A 111 5.74 -25.43 2.82
C ILE A 111 5.73 -26.49 3.93
N ALA A 112 6.82 -27.25 4.07
CA ALA A 112 6.94 -28.28 5.11
C ALA A 112 6.88 -27.70 6.53
N ALA A 113 7.53 -26.55 6.76
CA ALA A 113 7.49 -25.85 8.04
C ALA A 113 6.07 -25.38 8.40
N GLY A 114 5.32 -24.85 7.43
CA GLY A 114 3.91 -24.45 7.62
C GLY A 114 2.99 -25.63 7.96
N ALA A 115 3.19 -26.79 7.33
CA ALA A 115 2.43 -28.01 7.63
C ALA A 115 2.75 -28.56 9.04
N ALA A 116 4.02 -28.57 9.43
CA ALA A 116 4.45 -29.01 10.75
C ALA A 116 3.94 -28.08 11.88
N MET A 117 3.85 -26.76 11.61
CA MET A 117 3.28 -25.79 12.54
C MET A 117 1.78 -26.03 12.77
N ARG A 118 1.01 -26.27 11.70
CA ARG A 118 -0.41 -26.64 11.79
C ARG A 118 -0.64 -27.92 12.58
N MET A 119 0.17 -28.95 12.35
CA MET A 119 0.07 -30.19 13.14
C MET A 119 0.38 -29.98 14.63
N ARG A 120 1.35 -29.11 14.97
CA ARG A 120 1.66 -28.78 16.36
C ARG A 120 0.52 -28.04 17.03
N GLN A 121 -0.10 -27.07 16.36
CA GLN A 121 -1.28 -26.36 16.88
C GLN A 121 -2.44 -27.33 17.13
N MET A 122 -2.72 -28.24 16.18
CA MET A 122 -3.79 -29.24 16.33
C MET A 122 -3.54 -30.20 17.51
N ARG A 123 -2.27 -30.59 17.73
CA ARG A 123 -1.89 -31.43 18.89
C ARG A 123 -1.98 -30.69 20.22
N MET A 124 -1.65 -29.40 20.25
CA MET A 124 -1.77 -28.58 21.46
C MET A 124 -3.24 -28.32 21.81
N ALA A 125 -4.08 -28.02 20.81
CA ALA A 125 -5.53 -27.90 20.99
C ALA A 125 -6.14 -29.20 21.52
N ALA A 126 -5.76 -30.35 20.96
CA ALA A 126 -6.22 -31.65 21.46
C ALA A 126 -5.73 -31.95 22.89
N ALA A 127 -4.50 -31.59 23.23
CA ALA A 127 -3.97 -31.78 24.59
C ALA A 127 -4.67 -30.87 25.62
N ALA A 128 -4.99 -29.63 25.25
CA ALA A 128 -5.75 -28.70 26.09
C ALA A 128 -7.18 -29.22 26.33
N ALA A 129 -7.86 -29.70 25.29
CA ALA A 129 -9.20 -30.29 25.40
C ALA A 129 -9.21 -31.54 26.31
N VAL A 130 -8.19 -32.39 26.23
CA VAL A 130 -8.06 -33.58 27.10
C VAL A 130 -7.79 -33.20 28.56
N ALA A 131 -6.95 -32.18 28.82
CA ALA A 131 -6.69 -31.70 30.18
C ALA A 131 -7.95 -31.15 30.85
N GLN A 132 -8.87 -30.56 30.07
CA GLN A 132 -10.13 -30.00 30.55
C GLN A 132 -11.22 -31.04 30.81
N TRP A 133 -11.04 -32.29 30.36
CA TRP A 133 -11.97 -33.41 30.60
C TRP A 133 -11.58 -34.29 31.79
N ILE A 134 -10.34 -34.19 32.26
CA ILE A 134 -9.79 -35.04 33.33
C ILE A 134 -9.72 -34.28 34.67
N GLY A 135 -10.02 -32.97 34.67
CA GLY A 135 -10.24 -32.14 35.87
C GLY A 135 -11.72 -31.93 36.14
#